data_AF-A0A5P2QQB6-F1
#
_entry.id   AF-A0A5P2QQB6-F1
#
_cell.length_a   1.000
_cell.length_b   1.000
_cell.length_c   1.000
_cell.angle_alpha   90.00
_cell.angle_beta   90.00
_cell.angle_gamma   90.00
#
_symmetry.space_group_name_H-M   'P 1'
#
loop_
_entity.id
_entity.type
_entity.pdbx_description
1 polymer ?
#
loop_
_entity_poly.entity_id
_entity_poly.type
_entity_poly.pdbx_seq_one_letter_code
_entity_poly.pdbx_strand_id
1 'polypeptide(L)'
;MAKLKSLRGAVGSYGRVAAGGIIEVSDADAEKLLKTRRFVRASAEDIAAAERAQQQFLKVGAVGATPGFAPMPEPPPNQDRLSAMIAGGQITEAKAKELVALQIKLSDDEIRSFIETEMAAAAKALAQGSEELRLREEALADREKELEARENAHADAVEKQKKAFLDQAADLAARENALAAAAGADAPKEGEAGGAAKAKEDAKGKASK
;
A
#
# COMPACT_ATOMS: atom_id res chain seq x y z
N MET A 1 3.17 13.35 4.38
CA MET A 1 4.51 13.12 4.95
C MET A 1 5.40 14.33 4.65
N ALA A 2 6.01 14.95 5.66
CA ALA A 2 6.95 16.05 5.46
C ALA A 2 8.33 15.49 5.06
N LYS A 3 8.88 15.93 3.91
CA LYS A 3 10.21 15.52 3.43
C LYS A 3 11.29 16.18 4.29
N LEU A 4 12.13 15.36 4.93
CA LEU A 4 13.28 15.82 5.72
C LEU A 4 14.33 16.47 4.81
N LYS A 5 14.74 17.69 5.13
CA LYS A 5 15.81 18.42 4.41
C LYS A 5 17.18 17.92 4.90
N SER A 6 17.98 17.34 4.02
CA SER A 6 19.38 16.97 4.29
C SER A 6 20.23 18.23 4.52
N LEU A 7 21.05 18.22 5.58
CA LEU A 7 22.02 19.29 5.90
C LEU A 7 22.98 19.53 4.73
N ARG A 8 23.00 20.76 4.22
CA ARG A 8 23.82 21.22 3.09
C ARG A 8 25.28 21.32 3.52
N GLY A 9 25.95 20.16 3.55
CA GLY A 9 27.35 20.02 3.99
C GLY A 9 27.81 18.56 4.10
N ALA A 10 26.88 17.61 4.27
CA ALA A 10 27.17 16.17 4.20
C ALA A 10 27.21 15.63 2.74
N VAL A 11 27.01 16.51 1.75
CA VAL A 11 27.10 16.20 0.32
C VAL A 11 28.50 16.60 -0.17
N GLY A 12 29.53 16.04 0.46
CA GLY A 12 30.92 16.20 0.06
C GLY A 12 31.44 14.86 -0.43
N SER A 13 31.50 14.69 -1.75
CA SER A 13 32.19 13.62 -2.50
C SER A 13 32.49 12.33 -1.72
N TYR A 14 31.45 11.65 -1.23
CA TYR A 14 31.55 10.21 -1.01
C TYR A 14 31.52 9.60 -2.41
N GLY A 15 32.64 9.01 -2.84
CA GLY A 15 32.80 8.41 -4.15
C GLY A 15 31.60 7.56 -4.51
N ARG A 16 31.21 7.57 -5.79
CA ARG A 16 30.10 6.74 -6.28
C ARG A 16 30.39 5.30 -5.86
N VAL A 17 29.53 4.74 -5.01
CA VAL A 17 29.62 3.34 -4.62
C VAL A 17 29.28 2.52 -5.85
N ALA A 18 30.31 1.96 -6.51
CA ALA A 18 30.08 0.91 -7.50
C ALA A 18 29.48 -0.30 -6.78
N ALA A 19 28.58 -1.01 -7.47
CA ALA A 19 27.92 -2.20 -6.93
C ALA A 19 28.99 -3.22 -6.48
N GLY A 20 29.18 -3.36 -5.17
CA GLY A 20 30.27 -4.14 -4.57
C GLY A 20 31.02 -3.46 -3.42
N GLY A 21 30.77 -2.16 -3.16
CA GLY A 21 31.31 -1.48 -1.98
C GLY A 21 32.79 -1.10 -2.04
N ILE A 22 33.45 -1.34 -3.18
CA ILE A 22 34.83 -0.94 -3.41
C ILE A 22 34.84 0.51 -3.92
N ILE A 23 35.51 1.40 -3.19
CA ILE A 23 35.68 2.80 -3.56
C ILE A 23 36.95 2.89 -4.42
N GLU A 24 36.79 3.10 -5.72
CA GLU A 24 37.92 3.45 -6.59
C GLU A 24 38.32 4.90 -6.32
N VAL A 25 39.44 5.09 -5.62
CA VAL A 25 40.03 6.41 -5.39
C VAL A 25 41.11 6.63 -6.44
N SER A 26 40.96 7.66 -7.26
CA SER A 26 41.99 8.06 -8.22
C SER A 26 43.21 8.66 -7.52
N ASP A 27 44.40 8.60 -8.12
CA ASP A 27 45.62 9.20 -7.57
C ASP A 27 45.44 10.71 -7.27
N ALA A 28 44.67 11.41 -8.10
CA ALA A 28 44.35 12.83 -7.92
C ALA A 28 43.51 13.10 -6.65
N ASP A 29 42.67 12.15 -6.24
CA ASP A 29 41.85 12.27 -5.03
C ASP A 29 42.62 11.85 -3.78
N ALA A 30 43.51 10.86 -3.89
CA ALA A 30 44.46 10.51 -2.84
C ALA A 30 45.36 11.71 -2.48
N GLU A 31 45.84 12.46 -3.48
CA GLU A 31 46.62 13.68 -3.23
C GLU A 31 45.83 14.78 -2.51
N LYS A 32 44.54 14.96 -2.83
CA LYS A 32 43.67 15.91 -2.11
C LYS A 32 43.52 15.52 -0.65
N LEU A 33 43.37 14.22 -0.36
CA LEU A 33 43.25 13.72 1.01
C LEU A 33 44.55 13.91 1.78
N LEU A 34 45.71 13.63 1.18
CA LEU A 34 47.01 13.88 1.81
C LEU A 34 47.24 15.38 2.12
N LYS A 35 46.77 16.28 1.25
CA LYS A 35 46.85 17.73 1.47
C LYS A 35 46.07 18.20 2.70
N THR A 36 45.06 17.46 3.15
CA THR A 36 44.33 17.78 4.39
C THR A 36 45.15 17.55 5.67
N ARG A 37 46.35 16.95 5.57
CA ARG A 37 47.24 16.56 6.68
C ARG A 37 46.63 15.59 7.69
N ARG A 38 45.41 15.10 7.46
CA ARG A 38 44.72 14.11 8.31
C ARG A 38 45.04 12.67 7.92
N PHE A 39 45.66 12.48 6.75
CA PHE A 39 46.02 11.19 6.19
C PHE A 39 47.51 11.17 5.85
N VAL A 40 48.16 10.03 6.06
CA VAL A 40 49.57 9.79 5.75
C VAL A 40 49.64 8.68 4.69
N ARG A 41 50.65 8.70 3.82
CA ARG A 41 50.88 7.59 2.89
C ARG A 41 51.20 6.33 3.68
N ALA A 42 50.50 5.24 3.37
CA ALA A 42 50.75 3.94 3.98
C ALA A 42 52.17 3.47 3.67
N SER A 43 52.85 2.89 4.65
CA SER A 43 54.15 2.24 4.44
C SER A 43 53.98 0.87 3.78
N ALA A 44 55.07 0.30 3.25
CA ALA A 44 55.04 -1.05 2.68
C ALA A 44 54.62 -2.11 3.72
N GLU A 45 54.93 -1.89 5.00
CA GLU A 45 54.52 -2.78 6.09
C GLU A 45 53.01 -2.71 6.35
N ASP A 46 52.42 -1.51 6.29
CA ASP A 46 50.98 -1.32 6.44
C ASP A 46 50.19 -1.99 5.30
N ILE A 47 50.71 -1.89 4.07
CA ILE A 47 50.12 -2.54 2.89
C ILE A 47 50.17 -4.07 3.06
N ALA A 48 51.32 -4.61 3.46
CA ALA A 48 51.46 -6.05 3.69
C ALA A 48 50.57 -6.55 4.86
N ALA A 49 50.37 -5.74 5.90
CA ALA A 49 49.46 -6.07 7.00
C ALA A 49 48.00 -6.08 6.55
N ALA A 50 47.60 -5.09 5.75
CA ALA A 50 46.26 -5.01 5.17
C ALA A 50 45.98 -6.19 4.22
N GLU A 51 46.93 -6.52 3.34
CA GLU A 51 46.81 -7.68 2.43
C GLU A 51 46.68 -9.00 3.19
N ARG A 52 47.45 -9.19 4.26
CA ARG A 52 47.32 -10.38 5.12
C ARG A 52 45.96 -10.47 5.79
N ALA A 53 45.46 -9.35 6.35
CA ALA A 53 44.14 -9.31 6.96
C ALA A 53 43.04 -9.63 5.94
N GLN A 54 43.17 -9.10 4.71
CA GLN A 54 42.22 -9.33 3.62
C GLN A 54 42.25 -10.79 3.14
N GLN A 55 43.43 -11.38 3.02
CA GLN A 55 43.58 -12.80 2.69
C GLN A 55 43.05 -13.73 3.78
N GLN A 56 43.26 -13.40 5.06
CA GLN A 56 42.67 -14.15 6.17
C GLN A 56 41.14 -14.08 6.13
N PHE A 57 40.59 -12.90 5.84
CA PHE A 57 39.14 -12.71 5.70
C PHE A 57 38.56 -13.53 4.53
N LEU A 58 39.25 -13.57 3.38
CA LEU A 58 38.84 -14.35 2.21
C LEU A 58 38.97 -15.86 2.42
N LYS A 59 39.94 -16.33 3.21
CA LYS A 59 40.14 -17.77 3.50
C LYS A 59 39.07 -18.37 4.41
N VAL A 60 38.32 -17.55 5.15
CA VAL A 60 37.14 -17.99 5.94
C VAL A 60 35.88 -18.06 5.05
N GLY A 61 36.05 -18.16 3.74
CA GLY A 61 34.99 -18.44 2.77
C GLY A 61 34.47 -19.87 2.85
N ALA A 62 33.74 -20.20 3.93
CA ALA A 62 32.74 -21.24 3.87
C ALA A 62 31.72 -20.83 2.80
N VAL A 63 31.44 -21.74 1.86
CA VAL A 63 30.48 -21.54 0.77
C VAL A 63 29.15 -21.04 1.36
N GLY A 64 28.83 -19.75 1.15
CA GLY A 64 27.54 -19.15 1.53
C GLY A 64 27.55 -18.08 2.63
N ALA A 65 28.66 -17.76 3.30
CA ALA A 65 28.67 -16.73 4.35
C ALA A 65 29.08 -15.35 3.82
N THR A 66 28.15 -14.39 3.79
CA THR A 66 28.44 -12.97 3.52
C THR A 66 29.12 -12.29 4.72
N PRO A 67 29.96 -11.26 4.52
CA PRO A 67 30.64 -10.52 5.58
C PRO A 67 29.65 -9.94 6.60
N GLY A 68 29.66 -10.41 7.86
CA GLY A 68 28.85 -9.84 8.95
C GLY A 68 28.01 -10.85 9.75
N PHE A 69 27.96 -12.12 9.34
CA PHE A 69 27.34 -13.18 10.13
C PHE A 69 28.44 -14.03 10.79
N ALA A 70 28.35 -14.20 12.11
CA ALA A 70 29.18 -15.17 12.81
C ALA A 70 28.92 -16.56 12.22
N PRO A 71 29.96 -17.40 12.03
CA PRO A 71 29.75 -18.77 11.58
C PRO A 71 28.83 -19.45 12.60
N MET A 72 27.71 -19.99 12.12
CA MET A 72 26.84 -20.82 12.93
C MET A 72 27.68 -21.97 13.49
N PRO A 73 27.58 -22.29 14.79
CA PRO A 73 28.28 -23.45 15.35
C PRO A 73 27.90 -24.67 14.52
N GLU A 74 28.92 -25.44 14.09
CA GLU A 74 28.68 -26.66 13.33
C GLU A 74 27.73 -27.56 14.13
N PRO A 75 26.63 -28.04 13.52
CA PRO A 75 25.74 -28.97 14.21
C PRO A 75 26.56 -30.21 14.60
N PRO A 76 26.46 -30.70 15.85
CA PRO A 76 27.23 -31.86 16.27
C PRO A 76 26.93 -33.04 15.35
N PRO A 77 27.96 -33.83 14.97
CA PRO A 77 27.82 -34.87 13.97
C PRO A 77 26.79 -35.91 14.42
N ASN A 78 25.74 -36.09 13.61
CA ASN A 78 24.75 -37.18 13.67
C ASN A 78 24.35 -37.63 15.09
N GLN A 79 24.04 -36.69 15.97
CA GLN A 79 23.36 -37.06 17.20
C GLN A 79 21.89 -37.33 16.85
N ASP A 80 21.40 -38.51 17.22
CA ASP A 80 19.96 -38.80 17.24
C ASP A 80 19.24 -37.62 17.92
N ARG A 81 18.05 -37.25 17.42
CA ARG A 81 17.31 -36.07 17.85
C ARG A 81 17.12 -36.06 19.37
N LEU A 82 16.86 -37.23 19.97
CA LEU A 82 16.77 -37.38 21.41
C LEU A 82 18.09 -37.07 22.13
N SER A 83 19.21 -37.59 21.62
CA SER A 83 20.56 -37.33 22.14
C SER A 83 20.94 -35.86 22.04
N ALA A 84 20.56 -35.18 20.95
CA ALA A 84 20.75 -33.75 20.79
C ALA A 84 19.91 -32.92 21.78
N MET A 85 18.68 -33.35 22.07
CA MET A 85 17.82 -32.68 23.06
C MET A 85 18.34 -32.86 24.50
N ILE A 86 18.96 -34.00 24.81
CA ILE A 86 19.62 -34.23 26.11
C ILE A 86 20.87 -33.35 26.22
N ALA A 87 21.75 -33.37 25.20
CA ALA A 87 22.98 -32.58 25.18
C ALA A 87 22.72 -31.06 25.22
N GLY A 88 21.63 -30.62 24.58
CA GLY A 88 21.16 -29.23 24.63
C GLY A 88 20.42 -28.84 25.92
N GLY A 89 20.27 -29.76 26.88
CA GLY A 89 19.57 -29.52 28.16
C GLY A 89 18.07 -29.30 28.02
N GLN A 90 17.48 -29.61 26.87
CA GLN A 90 16.05 -29.41 26.59
C GLN A 90 15.18 -30.47 27.29
N ILE A 91 15.73 -31.67 27.50
CA ILE A 91 15.09 -32.76 28.23
C ILE A 91 16.10 -33.48 29.13
N THR A 92 15.62 -34.07 30.21
CA THR A 92 16.44 -34.94 31.07
C THR A 92 16.51 -36.35 30.51
N GLU A 93 17.54 -37.11 30.87
CA GLU A 93 17.67 -38.52 30.47
C GLU A 93 16.48 -39.38 30.91
N ALA A 94 15.89 -39.08 32.07
CA ALA A 94 14.68 -39.76 32.55
C ALA A 94 13.49 -39.51 31.61
N LYS A 95 13.33 -38.26 31.14
CA LYS A 95 12.25 -37.92 30.22
C LYS A 95 12.46 -38.52 28.83
N ALA A 96 13.70 -38.63 28.38
CA ALA A 96 14.02 -39.33 27.14
C ALA A 96 13.63 -40.82 27.19
N LYS A 97 13.88 -41.51 28.32
CA LYS A 97 13.47 -42.91 28.52
C LYS A 97 11.95 -43.08 28.50
N GLU A 98 11.21 -42.15 29.11
CA GLU A 98 9.73 -42.14 29.03
C GLU A 98 9.23 -41.94 27.59
N LEU A 99 9.84 -41.02 26.84
CA LEU A 99 9.46 -40.75 25.45
C LEU A 99 9.72 -41.96 24.54
N VAL A 100 10.85 -42.66 24.75
CA VAL A 100 11.15 -43.91 24.05
C VAL A 100 10.16 -45.02 24.43
N ALA A 101 9.77 -45.10 25.71
CA ALA A 101 8.76 -46.07 26.17
C ALA A 101 7.36 -45.79 25.61
N LEU A 102 7.02 -44.52 25.37
CA LEU A 102 5.77 -44.09 24.75
C LEU A 102 5.80 -44.16 23.21
N GLN A 103 6.96 -44.45 22.62
CA GLN A 103 7.11 -44.48 21.17
C GLN A 103 6.40 -45.71 20.60
N ILE A 104 5.14 -45.53 20.21
CA ILE A 104 4.45 -46.47 19.33
C ILE A 104 5.20 -46.43 18.00
N LYS A 105 5.88 -47.54 17.66
CA LYS A 105 6.51 -47.70 16.35
C LYS A 105 5.43 -47.91 15.31
N LEU A 106 4.91 -46.81 14.76
CA LEU A 106 4.11 -46.84 13.54
C LEU A 106 5.02 -47.23 12.39
N SER A 107 4.58 -48.17 11.56
CA SER A 107 5.23 -48.53 10.32
C SER A 107 5.17 -47.38 9.31
N ASP A 108 6.11 -47.34 8.37
CA ASP A 108 6.10 -46.36 7.28
C ASP A 108 4.80 -46.41 6.46
N ASP A 109 4.19 -47.59 6.34
CA ASP A 109 2.93 -47.79 5.63
C ASP A 109 1.73 -47.21 6.39
N GLU A 110 1.70 -47.33 7.73
CA GLU A 110 0.67 -46.68 8.55
C GLU A 110 0.79 -45.16 8.49
N ILE A 111 2.02 -44.63 8.52
CA ILE A 111 2.28 -43.19 8.38
C ILE A 111 1.82 -42.68 7.01
N ARG A 112 2.16 -43.39 5.92
CA ARG A 112 1.70 -43.02 4.57
C ARG A 112 0.19 -43.07 4.46
N SER A 113 -0.45 -44.14 4.94
CA SER A 113 -1.90 -44.27 4.89
C SER A 113 -2.60 -43.13 5.65
N PHE A 114 -2.08 -42.74 6.81
CA PHE A 114 -2.62 -41.62 7.57
C PHE A 114 -2.47 -40.29 6.81
N ILE A 115 -1.28 -40.01 6.27
CA ILE A 115 -1.01 -38.79 5.49
C ILE A 115 -1.91 -38.73 4.26
N GLU A 116 -2.08 -39.83 3.53
CA GLU A 116 -2.96 -39.89 2.35
C GLU A 116 -4.42 -39.63 2.73
N THR A 117 -4.87 -40.17 3.85
CA THR A 117 -6.24 -39.98 4.34
C THR A 117 -6.48 -38.52 4.76
N GLU A 118 -5.55 -37.93 5.50
CA GLU A 118 -5.60 -36.52 5.92
C GLU A 118 -5.53 -35.57 4.71
N MET A 119 -4.65 -35.85 3.74
CA MET A 119 -4.54 -35.06 2.51
C MET A 119 -5.81 -35.16 1.66
N ALA A 120 -6.42 -36.33 1.56
CA ALA A 120 -7.69 -36.51 0.87
C ALA A 120 -8.84 -35.77 1.58
N ALA A 121 -8.88 -35.80 2.91
CA ALA A 121 -9.85 -35.04 3.70
C ALA A 121 -9.68 -33.52 3.52
N ALA A 122 -8.43 -33.03 3.57
CA ALA A 122 -8.11 -31.63 3.35
C ALA A 122 -8.46 -31.17 1.92
N ALA A 123 -8.15 -31.98 0.90
CA ALA A 123 -8.51 -31.70 -0.49
C ALA A 123 -10.02 -31.63 -0.68
N LYS A 124 -10.78 -32.53 -0.04
CA LYS A 124 -12.24 -32.51 -0.07
C LYS A 124 -12.82 -31.26 0.60
N ALA A 125 -12.28 -30.87 1.76
CA ALA A 125 -12.70 -29.66 2.45
C ALA A 125 -12.42 -28.40 1.61
N LEU A 126 -11.27 -28.34 0.93
CA LEU A 126 -10.92 -27.24 0.03
C LEU A 126 -11.87 -27.13 -1.16
N ALA A 127 -12.20 -28.26 -1.80
CA ALA A 127 -13.13 -28.30 -2.93
C ALA A 127 -14.55 -27.87 -2.54
N GLN A 128 -15.01 -28.27 -1.35
CA GLN A 128 -16.29 -27.81 -0.81
C GLN A 128 -16.28 -26.31 -0.53
N GLY A 129 -15.19 -25.80 0.06
CA GLY A 129 -15.03 -24.36 0.31
C GLY A 129 -15.03 -23.52 -0.97
N SER A 130 -14.41 -24.01 -2.05
CA SER A 130 -14.41 -23.29 -3.33
C SER A 130 -15.79 -23.21 -3.98
N GLU A 131 -16.60 -24.27 -3.90
CA GLU A 131 -17.97 -24.24 -4.42
C GLU A 131 -18.88 -23.31 -3.61
N GLU A 132 -18.74 -23.29 -2.28
CA GLU A 132 -19.49 -22.33 -1.45
C GLU A 132 -19.12 -20.88 -1.78
N LEU A 133 -17.84 -20.58 -2.00
CA LEU A 133 -17.38 -19.24 -2.38
C LEU A 133 -17.95 -18.85 -3.74
N ARG A 134 -17.90 -19.75 -4.72
CA ARG A 134 -18.45 -19.54 -6.06
C ARG A 134 -19.95 -19.21 -6.01
N LEU A 135 -20.72 -19.97 -5.23
CA LEU A 135 -22.16 -19.72 -5.05
C LEU A 135 -22.44 -18.39 -4.35
N ARG A 136 -21.60 -17.98 -3.38
CA ARG A 136 -21.72 -16.67 -2.74
C ARG A 136 -21.42 -15.53 -3.71
N GLU A 137 -20.40 -15.69 -4.55
CA GLU A 137 -20.05 -14.70 -5.58
C GLU A 137 -21.18 -14.52 -6.61
N GLU A 138 -21.78 -15.61 -7.08
CA GLU A 138 -22.94 -15.57 -7.97
C GLU A 138 -24.13 -14.85 -7.31
N ALA A 139 -24.43 -15.17 -6.06
CA ALA A 139 -25.53 -14.53 -5.32
C ALA A 139 -25.28 -13.02 -5.09
N LEU A 140 -24.03 -12.61 -4.87
CA LEU A 140 -23.68 -11.19 -4.74
C LEU A 140 -23.81 -10.46 -6.09
N ALA A 141 -23.36 -11.06 -7.19
CA ALA A 141 -23.49 -10.48 -8.52
C ALA A 141 -24.96 -10.28 -8.93
N ASP A 142 -25.84 -11.23 -8.59
CA ASP A 142 -27.28 -11.07 -8.85
C ASP A 142 -27.89 -9.97 -7.99
N ARG A 143 -27.47 -9.85 -6.73
CA ARG A 143 -27.92 -8.79 -5.83
C ARG A 143 -27.42 -7.41 -6.28
N GLU A 144 -26.21 -7.31 -6.80
CA GLU A 144 -25.68 -6.07 -7.39
C GLU A 144 -26.53 -5.64 -8.59
N LYS A 145 -26.84 -6.55 -9.51
CA LYS A 145 -27.74 -6.24 -10.65
C LYS A 145 -29.13 -5.79 -10.19
N GLU A 146 -29.68 -6.43 -9.15
CA GLU A 146 -30.97 -6.03 -8.58
C GLU A 146 -30.91 -4.61 -7.98
N LEU A 147 -29.83 -4.28 -7.27
CA LEU A 147 -29.62 -2.95 -6.70
C LEU A 147 -29.44 -1.89 -7.80
N GLU A 148 -28.62 -2.16 -8.81
CA GLU A 148 -28.45 -1.27 -9.96
C GLU A 148 -29.79 -1.02 -10.69
N ALA A 149 -30.59 -2.07 -10.89
CA ALA A 149 -31.91 -1.93 -11.49
C ALA A 149 -32.85 -1.06 -10.64
N ARG A 150 -32.81 -1.22 -9.31
CA ARG A 150 -33.59 -0.38 -8.38
C ARG A 150 -33.11 1.06 -8.38
N GLU A 151 -31.80 1.30 -8.39
CA GLU A 151 -31.22 2.63 -8.41
C GLU A 151 -31.59 3.37 -9.70
N ASN A 152 -31.48 2.71 -10.85
CA ASN A 152 -31.90 3.26 -12.14
C ASN A 152 -33.41 3.57 -12.16
N ALA A 153 -34.25 2.64 -11.67
CA ALA A 153 -35.69 2.86 -11.59
C ALA A 153 -36.05 4.04 -10.66
N HIS A 154 -35.32 4.21 -9.56
CA HIS A 154 -35.49 5.33 -8.65
C HIS A 154 -35.03 6.65 -9.29
N ALA A 155 -33.89 6.68 -9.98
CA ALA A 155 -33.41 7.84 -10.70
C ALA A 155 -34.44 8.31 -11.77
N ASP A 156 -34.99 7.37 -12.54
CA ASP A 156 -36.05 7.66 -13.51
C ASP A 156 -37.32 8.21 -12.86
N ALA A 157 -37.71 7.68 -11.70
CA ALA A 157 -38.86 8.16 -10.96
C ALA A 157 -38.65 9.60 -10.45
N VAL A 158 -37.46 9.93 -9.95
CA VAL A 158 -37.09 11.27 -9.50
C VAL A 158 -37.09 12.25 -10.67
N GLU A 159 -36.55 11.88 -11.83
CA GLU A 159 -36.60 12.71 -13.04
C GLU A 159 -38.04 12.99 -13.49
N LYS A 160 -38.91 11.96 -13.50
CA LYS A 160 -40.33 12.12 -13.85
C LYS A 160 -41.06 13.03 -12.87
N GLN A 161 -40.81 12.87 -11.56
CA GLN A 161 -41.38 13.75 -10.54
C GLN A 161 -40.91 15.19 -10.73
N LYS A 162 -39.62 15.41 -10.98
CA LYS A 162 -39.07 16.74 -11.22
C LYS A 162 -39.71 17.42 -12.43
N LYS A 163 -39.88 16.70 -13.54
CA LYS A 163 -40.58 17.21 -14.72
C LYS A 163 -42.04 17.57 -14.38
N ALA A 164 -42.76 16.67 -13.72
CA ALA A 164 -44.14 16.92 -13.30
C ALA A 164 -44.27 18.16 -12.40
N PHE A 165 -43.33 18.40 -11.47
CA PHE A 165 -43.33 19.61 -10.64
C PHE A 165 -43.06 20.88 -11.45
N LEU A 166 -42.15 20.83 -12.43
CA LEU A 166 -41.88 21.98 -13.31
C LEU A 166 -43.09 22.30 -14.19
N ASP A 167 -43.74 21.28 -14.74
CA ASP A 167 -44.94 21.44 -15.56
C ASP A 167 -46.10 22.03 -14.74
N GLN A 168 -46.31 21.54 -13.51
CA GLN A 168 -47.30 22.11 -12.58
C GLN A 168 -47.00 23.57 -12.23
N ALA A 169 -45.74 23.92 -11.98
CA ALA A 169 -45.34 25.29 -11.70
C ALA A 169 -45.58 26.21 -12.92
N ALA A 170 -45.32 25.73 -14.13
CA ALA A 170 -45.59 26.48 -15.36
C ALA A 170 -47.10 26.68 -15.59
N ASP A 171 -47.91 25.65 -15.34
CA ASP A 171 -49.38 25.73 -15.43
C ASP A 171 -49.96 26.71 -14.41
N LEU A 172 -49.46 26.70 -13.17
CA LEU A 172 -49.87 27.65 -12.15
C LEU A 172 -49.52 29.09 -12.54
N ALA A 173 -48.29 29.33 -13.01
CA ALA A 173 -47.88 30.65 -13.48
C ALA A 173 -48.72 31.14 -14.69
N ALA A 174 -49.07 30.25 -15.61
CA ALA A 174 -49.95 30.57 -16.74
C ALA A 174 -51.36 30.95 -16.26
N ARG A 175 -51.91 30.23 -15.28
CA ARG A 175 -53.22 30.55 -14.67
C ARG A 175 -53.20 31.87 -13.92
N GLU A 176 -52.15 32.15 -13.15
CA GLU A 176 -51.99 33.43 -12.45
C GLU A 176 -51.91 34.60 -13.42
N ASN A 177 -51.15 34.47 -14.51
CA ASN A 177 -51.07 35.49 -15.55
C ASN A 177 -52.41 35.69 -16.28
N ALA A 178 -53.15 34.61 -16.56
CA ALA A 178 -54.47 34.69 -17.17
C ALA A 178 -55.49 35.37 -16.25
N LEU A 179 -55.45 35.08 -14.94
CA LEU A 179 -56.29 35.73 -13.93
C LEU A 179 -55.95 37.22 -13.78
N ALA A 180 -54.65 37.58 -13.78
CA ALA A 180 -54.22 38.98 -13.73
C ALA A 180 -54.65 39.76 -14.99
N ALA A 181 -54.57 39.15 -16.17
CA ALA A 181 -55.05 39.74 -17.41
C ALA A 181 -56.58 39.92 -17.44
N ALA A 182 -57.33 38.96 -16.91
CA ALA A 182 -58.79 39.05 -16.77
C ALA A 182 -59.20 40.15 -15.77
N ALA A 183 -58.50 40.24 -14.62
CA ALA A 183 -58.74 41.30 -13.63
C ALA A 183 -58.41 42.71 -14.16
N GLY A 184 -57.43 42.83 -15.07
CA GLY A 184 -57.12 44.08 -15.77
C GLY A 184 -58.11 44.43 -16.89
N ALA A 185 -58.86 43.46 -17.41
CA ALA A 185 -59.86 43.67 -18.45
C ALA A 185 -61.23 44.15 -17.91
N ASP A 186 -61.54 43.86 -16.64
CA ASP A 186 -62.74 44.33 -15.94
C ASP A 186 -62.53 45.67 -15.18
N ALA A 187 -61.34 46.28 -15.28
CA ALA A 187 -61.11 47.62 -14.75
C ALA A 187 -61.81 48.68 -15.64
N PRO A 188 -62.71 49.52 -15.10
CA PRO A 188 -63.44 50.49 -15.90
C PRO A 188 -62.46 51.53 -16.46
N LYS A 189 -62.55 51.77 -17.79
CA LYS A 189 -61.90 52.91 -18.43
C LYS A 189 -62.64 54.20 -18.06
N GLU A 190 -62.22 54.82 -16.96
CA GLU A 190 -62.34 56.25 -16.71
C GLU A 190 -60.90 56.77 -16.55
N GLY A 191 -60.39 57.84 -17.14
CA GLY A 191 -60.87 58.90 -18.01
C GLY A 191 -59.66 59.83 -18.17
N GLU A 192 -59.46 60.41 -19.36
CA GLU A 192 -58.42 61.41 -19.64
C GLU A 192 -58.48 62.62 -18.69
N ALA A 193 -57.32 63.08 -18.17
CA ALA A 193 -56.97 64.51 -18.13
C ALA A 193 -55.54 64.78 -17.59
N GLY A 194 -54.71 65.39 -18.45
CA GLY A 194 -53.59 66.30 -18.11
C GLY A 194 -52.28 65.65 -17.66
N GLY A 195 -51.09 65.94 -18.19
CA GLY A 195 -50.63 67.11 -18.96
C GLY A 195 -49.31 67.61 -18.36
N ALA A 196 -48.27 67.68 -19.21
CA ALA A 196 -47.04 68.48 -19.10
C ALA A 196 -45.82 67.98 -18.27
N ALA A 197 -44.86 67.42 -19.02
CA ALA A 197 -43.49 67.94 -19.25
C ALA A 197 -42.54 68.25 -18.07
N LYS A 198 -41.36 67.59 -18.04
CA LYS A 198 -40.10 68.11 -18.63
C LYS A 198 -38.91 67.18 -18.37
N ALA A 199 -38.15 66.93 -19.43
CA ALA A 199 -36.80 66.37 -19.37
C ALA A 199 -35.80 67.37 -18.75
N LYS A 200 -34.79 66.84 -18.04
CA LYS A 200 -33.43 67.40 -18.10
C LYS A 200 -32.37 66.33 -17.81
N GLU A 201 -31.45 66.28 -18.75
CA GLU A 201 -30.25 65.49 -18.93
C GLU A 201 -29.14 65.87 -17.93
N ASP A 202 -28.18 64.96 -17.80
CA ASP A 202 -26.76 65.13 -17.44
C ASP A 202 -26.29 65.34 -15.99
N ALA A 203 -25.54 64.34 -15.49
CA ALA A 203 -24.25 64.57 -14.83
C ALA A 203 -23.31 63.36 -14.98
N LYS A 204 -22.35 63.53 -15.89
CA LYS A 204 -21.15 62.73 -16.19
C LYS A 204 -20.14 62.82 -15.04
N GLY A 205 -19.49 61.73 -14.62
CA GLY A 205 -18.50 61.83 -13.52
C GLY A 205 -17.64 60.61 -13.18
N LYS A 206 -16.76 60.23 -14.12
CA LYS A 206 -15.38 59.70 -13.95
C LYS A 206 -15.04 58.50 -13.03
N ALA A 207 -14.34 57.58 -13.69
CA ALA A 207 -13.49 56.49 -13.23
C ALA A 207 -12.26 56.89 -12.40
N SER A 208 -11.76 55.94 -11.61
CA SER A 208 -10.34 55.59 -11.44
C SER A 208 -10.28 54.31 -10.57
N LYS A 209 -9.95 53.14 -11.16
CA LYS A 209 -8.61 52.53 -11.27
C LYS A 209 -8.06 52.03 -9.94
#